data_AF-A0AAW0VSH9-F1
#
_entry.id   AF-A0AAW0VSH9-F1
#
_cell.length_a   1.000
_cell.length_b   1.000
_cell.length_c   1.000
_cell.angle_alpha   90.00
_cell.angle_beta   90.00
_cell.angle_gamma   90.00
#
_symmetry.space_group_name_H-M   'P 1'
#
loop_
_entity.id
_entity.type
_entity.pdbx_description
1 polymer ?
#
loop_
_entity_poly.entity_id
_entity_poly.type
_entity_poly.pdbx_seq_one_letter_code
_entity_poly.pdbx_strand_id
1 'polypeptide(L)'
;DDGKQIAECRVRFLSFLGIGQDVKHCAFIMHTAQDQFIAHVFHCEPSTGALCKTIEAACKLRYQKCLDAHPGVSRGRGAGTPRSISATLRSVFGSITGRKARSAES
;
A
#
# COMPACT_ATOMS: atom_id res chain seq x y z
N ASP A 1 -26.28 23.72 5.37
CA ASP A 1 -25.02 23.57 4.58
C ASP A 1 -24.25 22.39 5.18
N ASP A 2 -24.88 21.22 5.22
CA ASP A 2 -24.53 20.13 6.13
C ASP A 2 -23.56 19.11 5.50
N GLY A 3 -23.07 19.40 4.29
CA GLY A 3 -22.19 18.54 3.51
C GLY A 3 -20.91 19.22 3.04
N LYS A 4 -20.59 20.41 3.57
CA LYS A 4 -19.38 21.13 3.18
C LYS A 4 -18.14 20.41 3.70
N GLN A 5 -17.28 19.98 2.79
CA GLN A 5 -15.99 19.37 3.13
C GLN A 5 -15.10 20.39 3.83
N ILE A 6 -14.73 20.09 5.08
CA ILE A 6 -13.88 20.97 5.91
C ILE A 6 -12.38 20.67 5.75
N ALA A 7 -12.02 19.45 5.33
CA ALA A 7 -10.63 19.05 5.10
C ALA A 7 -10.54 17.85 4.15
N GLU A 8 -9.46 17.77 3.38
CA GLU A 8 -9.03 16.58 2.64
C GLU A 8 -7.60 16.25 3.04
N CYS A 9 -7.36 15.03 3.53
CA CYS A 9 -6.04 14.60 3.98
C CYS A 9 -5.64 13.33 3.23
N ARG A 10 -4.60 13.42 2.40
CA ARG A 10 -4.08 12.26 1.67
C ARG A 10 -3.21 11.41 2.57
N VAL A 11 -3.59 10.17 2.78
CA VAL A 11 -2.88 9.18 3.63
C VAL A 11 -1.38 9.09 3.38
N ARG A 12 -0.92 9.28 2.12
CA ARG A 12 0.52 9.25 1.79
C ARG A 12 1.35 10.31 2.54
N PHE A 13 0.73 11.41 2.93
CA PHE A 13 1.40 12.54 3.57
C PHE A 13 1.15 12.61 5.08
N LEU A 14 0.41 11.65 5.64
CA LEU A 14 0.24 11.52 7.08
C LEU A 14 1.55 10.96 7.66
N SER A 15 2.22 11.75 8.49
CA SER A 15 3.51 11.41 9.08
C SER A 15 3.38 10.79 10.47
N PHE A 16 2.38 11.20 11.24
CA PHE A 16 2.17 10.70 12.60
C PHE A 16 0.67 10.65 12.96
N LEU A 17 0.29 9.69 13.80
CA LEU A 17 -1.04 9.57 14.41
C LEU A 17 -0.86 9.19 15.87
N GLY A 18 -1.55 9.88 16.78
CA GLY A 18 -1.48 9.61 18.21
C GLY A 18 -2.80 9.88 18.92
N ILE A 19 -3.05 9.13 19.98
CA ILE A 19 -4.07 9.41 20.98
C ILE A 19 -3.39 10.24 22.08
N GLY A 20 -4.04 11.31 22.54
CA GLY A 20 -3.55 12.15 23.61
C GLY A 20 -3.55 11.46 24.97
N GLN A 21 -3.12 12.18 26.00
CA GLN A 21 -3.22 11.68 27.38
C GLN A 21 -4.67 11.41 27.78
N ASP A 22 -5.59 12.23 27.29
CA ASP A 22 -7.03 11.96 27.32
C ASP A 22 -7.45 11.13 26.11
N VAL A 23 -8.10 9.99 26.36
CA VAL A 23 -8.58 9.03 25.34
C VAL A 23 -9.64 9.58 24.40
N LYS A 24 -10.24 10.72 24.76
CA LYS A 24 -11.20 11.44 23.92
C LYS A 24 -10.53 12.36 22.90
N HIS A 25 -9.21 12.55 23.00
CA HIS A 25 -8.45 13.40 22.12
C HIS A 25 -7.49 12.58 21.27
N CYS A 26 -7.45 12.83 19.97
CA CYS A 26 -6.43 12.32 19.09
C CYS A 26 -6.03 13.35 18.05
N ALA A 27 -4.86 13.15 17.45
CA ALA A 27 -4.42 13.98 16.36
C ALA A 27 -3.63 13.17 15.34
N PHE A 28 -3.64 13.65 14.09
CA PHE A 28 -2.65 13.24 13.10
C PHE A 28 -1.92 14.45 12.53
N ILE A 29 -0.67 14.23 12.12
CA ILE A 29 0.20 15.24 11.54
C ILE A 29 0.35 14.95 10.06
N MET A 30 0.15 15.99 9.25
CA MET A 30 0.32 15.97 7.80
C MET A 30 1.57 16.74 7.42
N HIS A 31 2.42 16.16 6.57
CA HIS A 31 3.48 16.90 5.87
C HIS A 31 2.92 17.51 4.59
N THR A 32 3.05 18.82 4.45
CA THR A 32 2.49 19.57 3.33
C THR A 32 3.52 19.77 2.22
N ALA A 33 3.06 20.14 1.02
CA ALA A 33 3.95 20.46 -0.10
C ALA A 33 4.84 21.69 0.16
N GLN A 34 4.51 22.51 1.15
CA GLN A 34 5.26 23.70 1.55
C GLN A 34 6.31 23.39 2.63
N ASP A 35 6.61 22.10 2.85
CA ASP A 35 7.51 21.62 3.90
C ASP A 35 7.07 22.02 5.33
N GLN A 36 5.76 22.19 5.53
CA GLN A 36 5.17 22.46 6.83
C GLN A 36 4.46 21.23 7.38
N PHE A 37 4.37 21.16 8.72
CA PHE A 37 3.61 20.12 9.41
C PHE A 37 2.33 20.72 10.00
N ILE A 38 1.19 20.12 9.67
CA ILE A 38 -0.13 20.55 10.17
C ILE A 38 -0.74 19.43 11.00
N ALA A 39 -1.03 19.73 12.27
CA ALA A 39 -1.75 18.83 13.16
C ALA A 39 -3.26 19.03 13.03
N HIS A 40 -3.99 17.96 12.78
CA HIS A 40 -5.45 17.93 12.82
C HIS A 40 -5.87 17.22 14.11
N VAL A 41 -6.56 17.94 14.99
CA VAL A 41 -6.93 17.47 16.33
C VAL A 41 -8.42 17.19 16.37
N PHE A 42 -8.80 16.07 16.97
CA PHE A 42 -10.18 15.62 17.10
C PHE A 42 -10.52 15.35 18.55
N HIS A 43 -11.76 15.68 18.90
CA HIS A 43 -12.41 15.24 20.12
C HIS A 43 -13.54 14.28 19.76
N CYS A 44 -13.58 13.09 20.38
CA CYS A 44 -14.61 12.08 20.13
C CYS A 44 -15.07 11.44 21.44
N GLU A 45 -16.37 11.19 21.54
CA GLU A 45 -17.01 10.51 22.67
C GLU A 45 -17.50 9.12 22.25
N PRO A 46 -17.33 8.06 23.08
CA PRO A 46 -16.65 8.07 24.38
C PRO A 46 -15.11 8.02 24.28
N SER A 47 -14.55 7.76 23.10
CA SER A 47 -13.11 7.78 22.85
C SER A 47 -12.81 7.92 21.36
N THR A 48 -11.57 8.27 21.02
CA THR A 48 -11.08 8.33 19.63
C THR A 48 -10.59 6.98 19.10
N GLY A 49 -10.71 5.89 19.86
CA GLY A 49 -10.13 4.59 19.52
C GLY A 49 -10.56 4.07 18.16
N ALA A 50 -11.86 4.12 17.85
CA ALA A 50 -12.40 3.70 16.56
C ALA A 50 -11.87 4.56 15.40
N LEU A 51 -11.83 5.88 15.57
CA LEU A 51 -11.29 6.81 14.58
C LEU A 51 -9.81 6.50 14.29
N CYS A 52 -8.99 6.37 15.33
CA CYS A 52 -7.57 6.06 15.19
C CYS A 52 -7.35 4.71 14.51
N LYS A 53 -8.14 3.67 14.82
CA LYS A 53 -8.05 2.36 14.17
C LYS A 53 -8.40 2.40 12.69
N THR A 54 -9.39 3.19 12.31
CA THR A 54 -9.74 3.39 10.90
C THR A 54 -8.60 4.09 10.14
N ILE A 55 -8.01 5.15 10.72
CA ILE A 55 -6.86 5.84 10.12
C ILE A 55 -5.66 4.88 10.01
N GLU A 56 -5.37 4.11 11.07
CA GLU A 56 -4.30 3.11 11.09
C GLU A 56 -4.47 2.08 9.96
N ALA A 57 -5.68 1.55 9.78
CA ALA A 57 -6.00 0.61 8.71
C ALA A 57 -5.82 1.23 7.31
N ALA A 58 -6.25 2.47 7.12
CA ALA A 58 -6.05 3.20 5.87
C ALA A 58 -4.56 3.39 5.55
N CYS A 59 -3.75 3.76 6.55
CA CYS A 59 -2.30 3.86 6.41
C CYS A 59 -1.66 2.53 6.01
N LYS A 60 -2.03 1.43 6.67
CA LYS A 60 -1.56 0.08 6.35
C LYS A 60 -1.92 -0.35 4.93
N LEU A 61 -3.16 -0.14 4.50
CA LEU A 61 -3.61 -0.47 3.15
C LEU A 61 -2.90 0.40 2.09
N ARG A 62 -2.68 1.68 2.38
CA ARG A 62 -1.94 2.57 1.47
C ARG A 62 -0.48 2.16 1.33
N TYR A 63 0.15 1.76 2.44
CA TYR A 63 1.50 1.25 2.44
C TYR A 63 1.62 -0.05 1.64
N GLN A 64 0.72 -1.02 1.90
CA GLN A 64 0.69 -2.28 1.16
C GLN A 64 0.54 -2.05 -0.36
N LYS A 65 -0.41 -1.19 -0.77
CA LYS A 65 -0.58 -0.81 -2.19
C LYS A 65 0.69 -0.24 -2.82
N CYS A 66 1.50 0.49 -2.05
CA CYS A 66 2.76 1.04 -2.55
C CYS A 66 3.82 -0.05 -2.76
N LEU A 67 3.89 -1.04 -1.86
CA LEU A 67 4.78 -2.19 -1.98
C LEU A 67 4.40 -3.08 -3.16
N ASP A 68 3.10 -3.35 -3.33
CA ASP A 68 2.60 -4.20 -4.40
C ASP A 68 2.85 -3.58 -5.78
N ALA A 69 2.79 -2.25 -5.89
CA ALA A 69 3.13 -1.53 -7.12
C ALA A 69 4.65 -1.52 -7.43
N HIS A 70 5.50 -1.80 -6.45
CA HIS A 70 6.96 -1.79 -6.58
C HIS A 70 7.58 -3.08 -6.02
N PRO A 71 7.33 -4.25 -6.66
CA PRO A 71 7.76 -5.55 -6.16
C PRO A 71 9.29 -5.72 -6.02
N GLY A 72 10.09 -4.80 -6.59
CA GLY A 72 11.54 -4.79 -6.46
C GLY A 72 12.08 -4.14 -5.17
N VAL A 73 11.26 -3.37 -4.43
CA VAL A 73 11.70 -2.62 -3.23
C VAL A 73 11.61 -3.47 -1.95
N SER A 74 10.93 -4.62 -1.99
CA SER A 74 10.68 -5.49 -0.84
C SER A 74 11.74 -6.59 -0.59
N ARG A 75 12.92 -6.54 -1.23
CA ARG A 75 14.05 -7.47 -0.93
C ARG A 75 15.15 -6.88 -0.02
N GLY A 76 14.82 -5.93 0.83
CA GLY A 76 15.74 -5.38 1.83
C GLY A 76 15.35 -5.69 3.27
N ARG A 77 16.10 -6.61 3.90
CA ARG A 77 16.20 -6.93 5.35
C ARG A 77 15.15 -7.88 5.95
N GLY A 78 15.58 -9.13 6.19
CA GLY A 78 15.11 -9.94 7.31
C GLY A 78 14.70 -11.38 7.01
N ALA A 79 15.63 -12.31 7.27
CA ALA A 79 15.42 -13.71 7.66
C ALA A 79 14.66 -14.68 6.72
N GLY A 80 15.46 -15.49 6.02
CA GLY A 80 15.28 -16.94 5.85
C GLY A 80 13.87 -17.54 5.85
N THR A 81 13.32 -17.76 4.66
CA THR A 81 12.48 -18.92 4.37
C THR A 81 12.56 -19.19 2.86
N PRO A 82 12.90 -20.42 2.41
CA PRO A 82 12.95 -20.71 0.99
C PRO A 82 11.50 -20.84 0.49
N ARG A 83 10.96 -19.77 -0.10
CA ARG A 83 9.70 -19.87 -0.84
C ARG A 83 9.97 -20.30 -2.27
N SER A 84 9.51 -21.52 -2.55
CA SER A 84 8.94 -21.98 -3.82
C SER A 84 9.91 -22.26 -4.97
N ILE A 85 10.15 -23.56 -5.19
CA ILE A 85 10.82 -24.15 -6.37
C ILE A 85 9.85 -24.18 -7.59
N SER A 86 8.60 -23.72 -7.44
CA SER A 86 7.56 -23.92 -8.47
C SER A 86 7.43 -22.80 -9.52
N ALA A 87 8.34 -21.82 -9.55
CA ALA A 87 8.26 -20.69 -10.50
C ALA A 87 9.24 -20.73 -11.69
N THR A 88 10.08 -21.76 -11.85
CA THR A 88 11.13 -21.78 -12.90
C THR A 88 10.97 -22.87 -13.99
N LEU A 89 9.92 -23.70 -13.95
CA LEU A 89 9.78 -24.82 -14.92
C LEU A 89 8.93 -24.52 -16.18
N ARG A 90 8.59 -23.27 -16.48
CA ARG A 90 7.78 -22.95 -17.68
C ARG A 90 8.55 -22.49 -18.93
N SER A 91 9.90 -22.51 -18.92
CA SER A 91 10.67 -21.95 -20.05
C SER A 91 11.42 -22.95 -20.95
N VAL A 92 11.22 -24.27 -20.81
CA VAL A 92 12.06 -25.26 -21.57
C VAL A 92 11.28 -26.18 -22.53
N PHE A 93 9.95 -26.08 -22.63
CA PHE A 93 9.20 -26.87 -23.63
C PHE A 93 8.24 -26.00 -24.43
N GLY A 94 8.67 -25.61 -25.64
CA GLY A 94 7.78 -24.94 -26.57
C GLY A 94 8.47 -24.30 -27.77
N SER A 95 9.13 -25.08 -28.64
CA SER A 95 9.15 -24.79 -30.08
C SER A 95 9.76 -25.95 -30.89
N ILE A 96 8.93 -26.91 -31.27
CA ILE A 96 9.14 -27.67 -32.51
C ILE A 96 7.81 -27.60 -33.27
N THR A 97 7.61 -26.47 -33.94
CA THR A 97 6.54 -26.33 -34.92
C THR A 97 6.99 -27.01 -36.20
N GLY A 98 6.28 -28.07 -36.58
CA GLY A 98 6.49 -28.76 -37.84
C GLY A 98 6.33 -27.83 -39.05
N ARG A 99 7.24 -27.97 -40.00
CA ARG A 99 7.04 -27.53 -41.38
C ARG A 99 7.05 -28.75 -42.29
N LYS A 100 5.84 -29.16 -42.65
CA LYS A 100 5.53 -30.03 -43.80
C LYS A 100 5.67 -29.17 -45.06
N ALA A 101 6.73 -29.40 -45.84
CA ALA A 101 6.80 -28.95 -47.22
C ALA A 101 6.37 -30.13 -48.12
N ARG A 102 5.32 -29.91 -48.91
CA ARG A 102 4.87 -30.80 -49.99
C ARG A 102 5.05 -30.06 -51.32
N SER A 103 5.24 -30.86 -52.37
CA SER A 103 5.26 -30.55 -53.82
C SER A 103 6.63 -30.16 -54.38
N ALA A 104 7.09 -30.63 -55.53
CA ALA A 104 6.37 -31.15 -56.69
C ALA A 104 7.20 -32.17 -57.52
N GLU A 105 6.45 -32.93 -58.31
CA GLU A 105 6.78 -33.83 -59.41
C GLU A 105 7.53 -33.14 -60.56
N SER A 106 8.58 -33.79 -61.09
CA SER A 106 8.69 -34.21 -62.50
C SER A 106 9.92 -35.07 -62.73
#